data_AF-A0A8C3L3K7-F1
#
_entry.id   AF-A0A8C3L3K7-F1
#
_cell.length_a   1.000
_cell.length_b   1.000
_cell.length_c   1.000
_cell.angle_alpha   90.00
_cell.angle_beta   90.00
_cell.angle_gamma   90.00
#
_symmetry.space_group_name_H-M   'P 1'
#
loop_
_entity.id
_entity.type
_entity.pdbx_description
1 polymer ?
#
loop_
_entity_poly.entity_id
_entity_poly.type
_entity_poly.pdbx_seq_one_letter_code
_entity_poly.pdbx_strand_id
1 'polypeptide(L)'
;GPVRGGLGAAVRCGPAQGSRGVGGAARVSLDLAEARHLYICDFHKNLIQSVRNRRKRKGSDDDGDSPVQDIDTPEVDLYQLQVNTLRRYKRHFKLQTRPGLNKAQLVEIIGCHFRTIPVNEKDTLAYFIYSVKNDKNKPDLKMDSSVH
;
A
#
# COMPACT_ATOMS: atom_id res chain seq x y z
N GLY A 1 16.24 17.95 52.63
CA GLY A 1 16.83 16.96 51.70
C GLY A 1 16.12 17.08 50.37
N PRO A 2 16.85 17.19 49.25
CA PRO A 2 16.35 17.80 48.03
C PRO A 2 15.56 16.84 47.14
N VAL A 3 14.54 17.39 46.49
CA VAL A 3 13.78 16.83 45.37
C VAL A 3 14.69 16.64 44.16
N ARG A 4 14.81 15.41 43.66
CA ARG A 4 15.52 15.09 42.40
C ARG A 4 14.59 15.34 41.22
N GLY A 5 14.87 16.42 40.49
CA GLY A 5 14.23 16.77 39.24
C GLY A 5 14.58 15.82 38.09
N GLY A 6 13.59 15.56 37.24
CA GLY A 6 13.75 14.83 35.98
C GLY A 6 14.49 15.67 34.95
N LEU A 7 15.48 15.04 34.30
CA LEU A 7 16.20 15.56 33.14
C LEU A 7 15.31 15.43 31.90
N GLY A 8 14.57 16.50 31.57
CA GLY A 8 13.97 16.66 30.25
C GLY A 8 15.04 17.16 29.27
N ALA A 9 15.41 16.33 28.30
CA ALA A 9 16.28 16.73 27.19
C ALA A 9 15.54 17.76 26.31
N ALA A 10 15.84 19.04 26.50
CA ALA A 10 15.43 20.10 25.57
C ALA A 10 16.32 20.03 24.32
N VAL A 11 15.81 19.43 23.25
CA VAL A 11 16.40 19.57 21.91
C VAL A 11 16.18 21.02 21.48
N ARG A 12 17.23 21.84 21.65
CA ARG A 12 17.32 23.15 21.02
C ARG A 12 17.56 22.95 19.52
N CYS A 13 16.50 23.02 18.72
CA CYS A 13 16.64 23.28 17.29
C CYS A 13 17.03 24.76 17.11
N GLY A 14 18.30 25.01 16.81
CA GLY A 14 18.77 26.32 16.34
C GLY A 14 18.22 26.63 14.94
N PRO A 15 18.14 27.92 14.56
CA PRO A 15 17.64 28.30 13.24
C PRO A 15 18.66 27.90 12.17
N ALA A 16 18.26 26.97 11.30
CA ALA A 16 18.98 26.71 10.07
C ALA A 16 18.98 27.98 9.21
N GLN A 17 20.15 28.53 8.97
CA GLN A 17 20.36 29.65 8.06
C GLN A 17 20.11 29.16 6.63
N GLY A 18 18.87 29.36 6.16
CA GLY A 18 18.46 29.12 4.78
C GLY A 18 18.80 30.32 3.91
N SER A 19 19.63 30.07 2.90
CA SER A 19 20.08 30.99 1.85
C SER A 19 18.94 31.82 1.28
N ARG A 20 19.11 33.15 1.28
CA ARG A 20 18.20 34.11 0.66
C ARG A 20 18.11 33.87 -0.85
N GLY A 21 17.13 33.08 -1.28
CA GLY A 21 16.66 33.07 -2.66
C GLY A 21 15.73 34.26 -2.86
N VAL A 22 16.21 35.30 -3.55
CA VAL A 22 15.37 36.39 -4.07
C VAL A 22 14.49 35.82 -5.17
N GLY A 23 13.32 35.30 -4.80
CA GLY A 23 12.28 34.88 -5.72
C GLY A 23 11.15 35.91 -5.72
N GLY A 24 11.01 36.65 -6.82
CA GLY A 24 9.91 37.58 -7.01
C GLY A 24 8.57 36.91 -6.72
N ALA A 25 7.87 37.43 -5.71
CA ALA A 25 6.53 37.00 -5.37
C ALA A 25 5.58 37.48 -6.47
N ALA A 26 5.22 36.59 -7.40
CA ALA A 26 4.01 36.77 -8.18
C ALA A 26 2.83 36.66 -7.20
N ARG A 27 2.35 37.81 -6.72
CA ARG A 27 1.18 37.88 -5.84
C ARG A 27 -0.04 37.65 -6.72
N VAL A 28 -0.57 36.42 -6.69
CA VAL A 28 -1.93 36.19 -7.16
C VAL A 28 -2.85 36.74 -6.07
N SER A 29 -3.44 37.91 -6.31
CA SER A 29 -4.42 38.51 -5.42
C SER A 29 -5.65 37.60 -5.37
N LEU A 30 -5.76 36.80 -4.31
CA LEU A 30 -6.96 36.04 -4.00
C LEU A 30 -7.66 36.84 -2.91
N ASP A 31 -8.71 37.59 -3.29
CA ASP A 31 -9.59 38.23 -2.32
C ASP A 31 -10.31 37.14 -1.52
N LEU A 32 -9.73 36.82 -0.36
CA LEU A 32 -10.03 35.63 0.44
C LEU A 32 -11.33 35.76 1.27
N ALA A 33 -12.05 36.89 1.16
CA ALA A 33 -13.22 37.16 1.99
C ALA A 33 -14.52 36.51 1.47
N GLU A 34 -14.61 36.07 0.21
CA GLU A 34 -15.86 35.58 -0.38
C GLU A 34 -15.66 34.37 -1.33
N ALA A 35 -14.60 33.58 -1.20
CA ALA A 35 -14.39 32.41 -2.06
C ALA A 35 -14.96 31.15 -1.40
N ARG A 36 -16.22 30.80 -1.70
CA ARG A 36 -16.86 29.57 -1.17
C ARG A 36 -16.31 28.25 -1.75
N HIS A 37 -15.52 28.29 -2.82
CA HIS A 37 -14.86 27.10 -3.36
C HIS A 37 -13.48 27.44 -3.96
N LEU A 38 -12.43 26.81 -3.43
CA LEU A 38 -11.02 26.95 -3.86
C LEU A 38 -10.70 26.09 -5.11
N TYR A 39 -11.63 25.97 -6.06
CA TYR A 39 -11.42 25.11 -7.22
C TYR A 39 -10.64 25.85 -8.30
N ILE A 40 -9.46 25.30 -8.62
CA ILE A 40 -8.58 25.74 -9.70
C ILE A 40 -8.90 24.87 -10.92
N CYS A 41 -9.20 25.48 -12.06
CA CYS A 41 -9.47 24.72 -13.29
C CYS A 41 -8.22 23.99 -13.79
N ASP A 42 -8.41 22.95 -14.61
CA ASP A 42 -7.31 22.10 -15.10
C ASP A 42 -6.23 22.87 -15.84
N PHE A 43 -6.60 23.92 -16.57
CA PHE A 43 -5.62 24.80 -17.21
C PHE A 43 -4.70 25.49 -16.19
N HIS A 44 -5.28 26.09 -15.13
CA HIS A 44 -4.51 26.72 -14.07
C HIS A 44 -3.71 25.69 -13.24
N LYS A 45 -4.25 24.49 -13.04
CA LYS A 45 -3.54 23.37 -12.42
C LYS A 45 -2.29 23.02 -13.21
N ASN A 46 -2.41 22.87 -14.53
CA ASN A 46 -1.29 22.54 -15.42
C ASN A 46 -0.28 23.70 -15.51
N LEU A 47 -0.74 24.95 -15.52
CA LEU A 47 0.14 26.13 -15.50
C LEU A 47 0.96 26.18 -14.21
N ILE A 48 0.32 26.00 -13.04
CA ILE A 48 0.99 25.98 -11.73
C ILE A 48 1.98 24.80 -11.63
N GLN A 49 1.61 23.62 -12.15
CA GLN A 49 2.50 22.47 -12.21
C GLN A 49 3.72 22.73 -13.11
N SER A 50 3.52 23.35 -14.28
CA SER A 50 4.59 23.63 -15.23
C SER A 50 5.65 24.59 -14.66
N VAL A 51 5.24 25.61 -13.91
CA VAL A 51 6.17 26.56 -13.27
C VAL A 51 6.89 25.97 -12.07
N ARG A 52 6.28 25.01 -11.34
CA ARG A 52 6.95 24.25 -10.26
C ARG A 52 8.02 23.32 -10.82
N ASN A 53 7.71 22.61 -11.90
CA ASN A 53 8.65 21.68 -12.54
C ASN A 53 9.86 22.40 -13.18
N ARG A 54 9.65 23.61 -13.72
CA ARG A 54 10.73 24.46 -14.26
C ARG A 54 11.76 24.88 -13.20
N ARG A 55 11.38 24.95 -11.91
CA ARG A 55 12.29 25.34 -10.81
C ARG A 55 13.13 24.18 -10.28
N LYS A 56 12.86 22.94 -10.68
CA LYS A 56 13.59 21.75 -10.23
C LYS A 56 14.50 21.19 -11.33
N ARG A 57 15.32 22.05 -11.93
CA ARG A 57 16.46 21.61 -12.74
C ARG A 57 17.72 22.39 -12.37
N LYS A 58 18.34 21.99 -11.27
CA LYS A 58 19.80 21.86 -11.12
C LYS A 58 20.13 21.12 -9.82
N GLY A 59 20.68 19.90 -9.92
CA GLY A 59 21.46 19.27 -8.86
C GLY A 59 20.92 17.94 -8.30
N SER A 60 21.77 16.92 -8.37
CA SER A 60 21.77 15.62 -7.68
C SER A 60 20.96 14.49 -8.31
N ASP A 61 21.69 13.44 -8.71
CA ASP A 61 21.25 12.06 -8.92
C ASP A 61 20.60 11.53 -7.62
N ASP A 62 19.30 11.71 -7.50
CA ASP A 62 18.46 11.08 -6.48
C ASP A 62 17.51 10.15 -7.23
N ASP A 63 17.72 8.85 -7.05
CA ASP A 63 16.87 7.75 -7.54
C ASP A 63 15.43 7.96 -7.05
N GLY A 64 14.69 8.76 -7.81
CA GLY A 64 13.29 9.06 -7.60
C GLY A 64 12.41 7.88 -7.98
N ASP A 65 12.54 6.76 -7.27
CA ASP A 65 11.47 5.76 -7.16
C ASP A 65 10.39 6.33 -6.24
N SER A 66 9.59 7.26 -6.78
CA SER A 66 8.19 7.25 -6.40
C SER A 66 7.54 6.26 -7.34
N PRO A 67 7.14 5.05 -6.87
CA PRO A 67 6.23 4.25 -7.65
C PRO A 67 4.99 5.13 -7.82
N VAL A 68 4.83 5.66 -9.03
CA VAL A 68 3.50 5.96 -9.54
C VAL A 68 2.72 4.69 -9.25
N GLN A 69 1.86 4.74 -8.23
CA GLN A 69 1.01 3.59 -7.92
C GLN A 69 0.28 3.30 -9.21
N ASP A 70 0.68 2.20 -9.83
CA ASP A 70 0.16 1.72 -11.08
C ASP A 70 -1.30 1.41 -10.82
N ILE A 71 -2.17 2.37 -11.17
CA ILE A 71 -3.63 2.28 -11.02
C ILE A 71 -4.19 1.05 -11.75
N ASP A 72 -3.37 0.39 -12.58
CA ASP A 72 -3.73 -0.75 -13.43
C ASP A 72 -3.41 -2.13 -12.82
N THR A 73 -2.94 -2.24 -11.57
CA THR A 73 -2.81 -3.58 -10.95
C THR A 73 -4.16 -4.00 -10.35
N PRO A 74 -4.91 -4.93 -10.99
CA PRO A 74 -6.22 -5.33 -10.49
C PRO A 74 -6.11 -5.93 -9.08
N GLU A 75 -6.88 -5.40 -8.14
CA GLU A 75 -6.96 -5.95 -6.79
C GLU A 75 -7.78 -7.24 -6.79
N VAL A 76 -7.24 -8.29 -6.15
CA VAL A 76 -7.93 -9.57 -6.00
C VAL A 76 -8.96 -9.48 -4.87
N ASP A 77 -10.24 -9.45 -5.21
CA ASP A 77 -11.33 -9.46 -4.23
C ASP A 77 -11.58 -10.86 -3.66
N LEU A 78 -10.90 -11.18 -2.55
CA LEU A 78 -11.06 -12.42 -1.82
C LEU A 78 -12.42 -12.55 -1.10
N TYR A 79 -13.16 -11.45 -0.94
CA TYR A 79 -14.48 -11.48 -0.29
C TYR A 79 -15.53 -12.19 -1.16
N GLN A 80 -15.32 -12.24 -2.47
CA GLN A 80 -16.19 -12.98 -3.41
C GLN A 80 -16.11 -14.49 -3.21
N LEU A 81 -15.03 -15.00 -2.62
CA LEU A 81 -14.87 -16.43 -2.38
C LEU A 81 -15.84 -16.95 -1.30
N GLN A 82 -16.27 -18.20 -1.48
CA GLN A 82 -17.08 -18.90 -0.49
C GLN A 82 -16.25 -19.23 0.78
N VAL A 83 -16.93 -19.28 1.93
CA VAL A 83 -16.29 -19.53 3.24
C VAL A 83 -15.58 -20.89 3.30
N ASN A 84 -16.10 -21.90 2.59
CA ASN A 84 -15.48 -23.22 2.46
C ASN A 84 -14.09 -23.15 1.79
N THR A 85 -13.94 -22.36 0.72
CA THR A 85 -12.70 -22.16 -0.02
C THR A 85 -11.68 -21.41 0.84
N LEU A 86 -12.11 -20.37 1.55
CA LEU A 86 -11.26 -19.65 2.50
C LEU A 86 -10.75 -20.59 3.62
N ARG A 87 -11.63 -21.44 4.17
CA ARG A 87 -11.24 -22.45 5.18
C ARG A 87 -10.31 -23.52 4.60
N ARG A 88 -10.52 -23.95 3.36
CA ARG A 88 -9.65 -24.90 2.65
C ARG A 88 -8.25 -24.32 2.45
N TYR A 89 -8.16 -23.07 1.99
CA TYR A 89 -6.90 -22.35 1.85
C TYR A 89 -6.14 -22.29 3.18
N LYS A 90 -6.82 -21.83 4.24
CA LYS A 90 -6.25 -21.75 5.59
C LYS A 90 -5.69 -23.09 6.07
N ARG A 91 -6.42 -24.19 5.83
CA ARG A 91 -5.98 -25.55 6.20
C ARG A 91 -4.78 -26.01 5.38
N HIS A 92 -4.78 -25.75 4.07
CA HIS A 92 -3.71 -26.12 3.16
C HIS A 92 -2.38 -25.47 3.55
N PHE A 93 -2.40 -24.17 3.84
CA PHE A 93 -1.23 -23.40 4.29
C PHE A 93 -1.01 -23.43 5.80
N LYS A 94 -1.84 -24.20 6.54
CA LYS A 94 -1.76 -24.38 8.00
C LYS A 94 -1.64 -23.05 8.78
N LEU A 95 -2.40 -22.04 8.37
CA LEU A 95 -2.33 -20.70 8.97
C LEU A 95 -2.82 -20.73 10.43
N GLN A 96 -1.93 -20.40 11.36
CA GLN A 96 -2.21 -20.39 12.80
C GLN A 96 -3.15 -19.24 13.16
N THR A 97 -4.29 -19.58 13.77
CA THR A 97 -5.31 -18.61 14.18
C THR A 97 -6.22 -19.22 15.25
N ARG A 98 -7.02 -18.38 15.92
CA ARG A 98 -8.04 -18.81 16.87
C ARG A 98 -9.23 -19.50 16.17
N PRO A 99 -9.90 -20.48 16.81
CA PRO A 99 -11.16 -21.04 16.30
C PRO A 99 -12.28 -19.99 16.31
N GLY A 100 -13.32 -20.20 15.48
CA GLY A 100 -14.49 -19.32 15.45
C GLY A 100 -14.37 -18.07 14.56
N LEU A 101 -13.40 -18.01 13.64
CA LEU A 101 -13.26 -16.86 12.74
C LEU A 101 -14.46 -16.66 11.81
N ASN A 102 -14.85 -15.39 11.64
CA ASN A 102 -15.86 -14.94 10.70
C ASN A 102 -15.28 -14.77 9.27
N LYS A 103 -16.12 -14.47 8.28
CA LYS A 103 -15.70 -14.35 6.87
C LYS A 103 -14.69 -13.21 6.66
N ALA A 104 -14.94 -12.04 7.24
CA ALA A 104 -14.07 -10.87 7.10
C ALA A 104 -12.66 -11.16 7.64
N GLN A 105 -12.58 -11.75 8.83
CA GLN A 105 -11.31 -12.14 9.46
C GLN A 105 -10.56 -13.18 8.62
N LEU A 106 -11.26 -14.15 8.03
CA LEU A 106 -10.63 -15.12 7.12
C LEU A 106 -10.03 -14.43 5.90
N VAL A 107 -10.77 -13.50 5.29
CA VAL A 107 -10.30 -12.74 4.12
C VAL A 107 -9.06 -11.92 4.45
N GLU A 108 -9.05 -11.22 5.58
CA GLU A 108 -7.91 -10.40 6.01
C GLU A 108 -6.65 -11.25 6.19
N ILE A 109 -6.73 -12.32 6.99
CA ILE A 109 -5.60 -13.21 7.26
C ILE A 109 -5.08 -13.87 5.97
N ILE A 110 -5.98 -14.31 5.09
CA ILE A 110 -5.61 -14.93 3.81
C ILE A 110 -5.00 -13.90 2.88
N GLY A 111 -5.53 -12.68 2.80
CA GLY A 111 -5.00 -11.60 1.97
C GLY A 111 -3.59 -11.17 2.39
N CYS A 112 -3.28 -11.20 3.68
CA CYS A 112 -1.92 -11.01 4.17
C CYS A 112 -0.98 -12.11 3.67
N HIS A 113 -1.37 -13.38 3.83
CA HIS A 113 -0.53 -14.51 3.42
C HIS A 113 -0.39 -14.65 1.89
N PHE A 114 -1.47 -14.39 1.14
CA PHE A 114 -1.52 -14.56 -0.31
C PHE A 114 -0.47 -13.69 -1.01
N ARG A 115 -0.26 -12.47 -0.52
CA ARG A 115 0.76 -11.54 -1.02
C ARG A 115 2.20 -11.98 -0.74
N THR A 116 2.39 -12.93 0.17
CA THR A 116 3.73 -13.43 0.55
C THR A 116 4.07 -14.78 -0.09
N ILE A 117 3.17 -15.38 -0.89
CA ILE A 117 3.43 -16.67 -1.51
C ILE A 117 4.55 -16.52 -2.56
N PRO A 118 5.64 -17.29 -2.45
CA PRO A 118 6.64 -17.35 -3.51
C PRO A 118 6.05 -18.06 -4.74
N VAL A 119 6.22 -17.46 -5.91
CA VAL A 119 5.73 -18.01 -7.19
C VAL A 119 6.92 -18.31 -8.09
N ASN A 120 7.06 -19.57 -8.50
CA ASN A 120 7.91 -19.94 -9.64
C ASN A 120 7.06 -19.99 -10.90
N GLU A 121 7.21 -19.01 -11.78
CA GLU A 121 6.33 -18.83 -12.96
C GLU A 121 6.29 -20.06 -13.85
N LYS A 122 7.45 -20.64 -14.15
CA LYS A 122 7.57 -21.80 -15.05
C LYS A 122 6.76 -22.99 -14.54
N ASP A 123 6.98 -23.36 -13.27
CA ASP A 123 6.32 -24.51 -12.67
C ASP A 123 4.83 -24.25 -12.46
N THR A 124 4.48 -23.02 -12.04
CA THR A 124 3.08 -22.61 -11.80
C THR A 124 2.25 -22.70 -13.07
N LEU A 125 2.76 -22.15 -14.19
CA LEU A 125 2.08 -22.20 -15.47
C LEU A 125 1.97 -23.63 -15.99
N ALA A 126 3.04 -24.42 -15.90
CA ALA A 126 3.03 -25.82 -16.31
C ALA A 126 1.99 -26.64 -15.52
N TYR A 127 1.95 -26.46 -14.19
CA TYR A 127 1.02 -27.17 -13.32
C TYR A 127 -0.43 -26.75 -13.57
N PHE A 128 -0.67 -25.45 -13.79
CA PHE A 128 -1.99 -24.92 -14.12
C PHE A 128 -2.52 -25.51 -15.43
N ILE A 129 -1.76 -25.39 -16.52
CA ILE A 129 -2.14 -25.91 -17.84
C ILE A 129 -2.40 -27.42 -17.77
N TYR A 130 -1.51 -28.16 -17.11
CA TYR A 130 -1.68 -29.60 -16.94
C TYR A 130 -2.92 -29.95 -16.11
N SER A 131 -3.22 -29.21 -15.04
CA SER A 131 -4.37 -29.51 -14.18
C SER A 131 -5.70 -29.21 -14.85
N VAL A 132 -5.77 -28.11 -15.61
CA VAL A 132 -6.97 -27.72 -16.38
C VAL A 132 -7.23 -28.71 -17.52
N LYS A 133 -6.19 -29.07 -18.29
CA LYS A 133 -6.34 -30.00 -19.44
C LYS A 133 -6.72 -31.43 -19.05
N ASN A 134 -6.53 -31.80 -17.78
CA ASN A 134 -6.83 -33.14 -17.27
C ASN A 134 -7.98 -33.15 -16.25
N ASP A 135 -8.79 -32.08 -16.20
CA ASP A 135 -9.96 -31.92 -15.32
C ASP A 135 -9.72 -32.32 -13.86
N LYS A 136 -8.53 -31.97 -13.32
CA LYS A 136 -8.11 -32.36 -11.98
C LYS A 136 -8.74 -31.55 -10.86
N ASN A 137 -9.91 -30.92 -11.06
CA ASN A 137 -10.70 -30.45 -9.93
C ASN A 137 -11.35 -31.64 -9.22
N LYS A 138 -10.51 -32.57 -8.77
CA LYS A 138 -10.93 -33.72 -7.97
C LYS A 138 -11.27 -33.17 -6.59
N PRO A 139 -12.52 -33.31 -6.10
CA PRO A 139 -12.79 -33.01 -4.71
C PRO A 139 -11.88 -33.95 -3.90
N ASP A 140 -10.92 -33.37 -3.20
CA ASP A 140 -9.98 -34.11 -2.36
C ASP A 140 -10.75 -34.80 -1.22
N LEU A 141 -11.31 -35.98 -1.51
CA LEU A 141 -11.68 -36.99 -0.54
C LEU A 141 -10.40 -37.71 -0.14
N LYS A 142 -9.53 -37.00 0.58
CA LYS A 142 -8.55 -37.66 1.45
C LYS A 142 -8.85 -37.24 2.89
N MET A 143 -9.85 -37.92 3.43
CA MET A 143 -9.91 -38.22 4.85
C MET A 143 -8.70 -39.09 5.16
N ASP A 144 -7.58 -38.49 5.59
CA ASP A 144 -6.68 -39.15 6.53
C ASP A 144 -5.75 -38.13 7.22
N SER A 145 -6.05 -37.84 8.47
CA SER A 145 -5.05 -37.88 9.54
C SER A 145 -5.83 -38.06 10.83
N SER A 146 -6.16 -39.33 11.09
CA SER A 146 -6.40 -39.84 12.43
C SER A 146 -5.25 -39.42 13.34
N VAL A 147 -5.51 -38.56 14.33
CA VAL A 147 -4.87 -38.64 15.64
C VAL A 147 -5.91 -38.20 16.67
N HIS A 148 -6.08 -39.05 17.68
CA HIS A 148 -6.95 -38.90 18.84
C HIS A 148 -6.64 -37.63 19.65
#